data_AF-A0A942Z9L7-F1
#
_entry.id   AF-A0A942Z9L7-F1
#
_cell.length_a   1.000
_cell.length_b   1.000
_cell.length_c   1.000
_cell.angle_alpha   90.00
_cell.angle_beta   90.00
_cell.angle_gamma   90.00
#
_symmetry.space_group_name_H-M   'P 1'
#
loop_
_entity.id
_entity.type
_entity.pdbx_description
1 polymer ?
#
loop_
_entity_poly.entity_id
_entity_poly.type
_entity_poly.pdbx_seq_one_letter_code
_entity_poly.pdbx_strand_id
1 'polypeptide(L)'
;MNNNTILKGIYLFINIIIFVGLAAFCYFNMDKTVEYFCPLMQKTYTTHLIFLVCMVFAAAYVAGYAVCSIFKQKLSDKCSAYEKRHENISVANESDKARIQTLEAKIETLEAALKNALDNK
;
A
#
# COMPACT_ATOMS: atom_id res chain seq x y z
N MET A 1 22.43 8.44 2.98
CA MET A 1 21.27 8.79 2.15
C MET A 1 20.21 7.70 2.34
N ASN A 2 18.96 8.06 2.66
CA ASN A 2 17.90 7.08 2.97
C ASN A 2 17.64 6.18 1.75
N ASN A 3 17.57 4.85 1.94
CA ASN A 3 17.43 3.87 0.85
C ASN A 3 16.20 4.16 -0.03
N ASN A 4 15.13 4.68 0.59
CA ASN A 4 13.91 5.10 -0.10
C ASN A 4 14.11 6.29 -1.05
N THR A 5 15.04 7.19 -0.76
CA THR A 5 15.31 8.36 -1.63
C THR A 5 16.08 7.94 -2.88
N ILE A 6 17.03 7.01 -2.74
CA ILE A 6 17.77 6.43 -3.86
C ILE A 6 16.83 5.67 -4.79
N LEU A 7 15.94 4.84 -4.23
CA LEU A 7 14.97 4.06 -5.01
C LEU A 7 14.04 4.97 -5.84
N LYS A 8 13.54 6.05 -5.24
CA LYS A 8 12.72 7.05 -5.92
C LYS A 8 13.48 7.75 -7.05
N GLY A 9 14.75 8.08 -6.82
CA GLY A 9 15.62 8.67 -7.84
C GLY A 9 15.82 7.74 -9.04
N ILE A 10 16.10 6.46 -8.79
CA ILE A 10 16.23 5.45 -9.85
C ILE A 10 14.92 5.29 -10.63
N TYR A 11 13.77 5.24 -9.94
CA TYR A 11 12.46 5.15 -10.60
C TYR A 11 12.16 6.35 -11.51
N LEU A 12 12.47 7.57 -11.05
CA LEU A 12 12.34 8.78 -11.86
C LEU A 12 13.25 8.74 -13.08
N PHE A 13 14.51 8.33 -12.90
CA PHE A 13 15.47 8.23 -13.97
C PHE A 13 15.03 7.22 -15.05
N ILE A 14 14.54 6.04 -14.65
CA ILE A 14 14.00 5.04 -15.57
C ILE A 14 12.79 5.59 -16.34
N ASN A 15 11.87 6.29 -15.67
CA ASN A 15 10.72 6.92 -16.35
C ASN A 15 11.18 7.92 -17.41
N ILE A 16 12.13 8.79 -17.08
CA ILE A 16 12.67 9.77 -18.04
C ILE A 16 13.25 9.05 -19.26
N ILE A 17 14.04 8.00 -19.07
CA ILE A 17 14.61 7.20 -20.18
C ILE A 17 13.50 6.63 -21.07
N ILE A 18 12.44 6.08 -20.47
CA ILE A 18 11.30 5.51 -21.22
C ILE A 18 10.60 6.60 -22.05
N PHE A 19 10.34 7.77 -21.46
CA PHE A 19 9.69 8.88 -22.17
C PHE A 19 10.58 9.45 -23.29
N VAL A 20 11.88 9.57 -23.07
CA VAL A 20 12.83 9.99 -24.10
C VAL A 20 12.89 8.96 -25.23
N GLY A 21 12.90 7.66 -24.90
CA GLY A 21 12.86 6.58 -25.87
C GLY A 21 11.59 6.59 -26.72
N LEU A 22 10.43 6.83 -26.09
CA LEU A 22 9.16 6.99 -26.78
C LEU A 22 9.17 8.21 -27.72
N ALA A 23 9.64 9.35 -27.24
CA ALA A 23 9.73 10.57 -28.03
C ALA A 23 10.67 10.39 -29.25
N ALA A 24 11.82 9.74 -29.05
CA ALA A 24 12.74 9.40 -30.13
C ALA A 24 12.08 8.44 -31.14
N PHE A 25 11.40 7.39 -30.65
CA PHE A 25 10.68 6.46 -31.52
C PHE A 25 9.61 7.18 -32.36
N CYS A 26 8.82 8.07 -31.76
CA CYS A 26 7.85 8.88 -32.49
C CYS A 26 8.52 9.76 -33.54
N TYR A 27 9.60 10.44 -33.17
CA TYR A 27 10.33 11.30 -34.10
C TYR A 27 10.85 10.54 -35.34
N PHE A 28 11.48 9.39 -35.14
CA PHE A 28 12.00 8.57 -36.25
C PHE A 28 10.92 7.89 -37.11
N ASN A 29 9.68 7.83 -36.62
CA ASN A 29 8.57 7.14 -37.29
C ASN A 29 7.38 8.05 -37.63
N MET A 30 7.59 9.37 -37.74
CA MET A 30 6.52 10.33 -38.09
C MET A 30 5.79 9.99 -39.38
N ASP A 31 6.53 9.59 -40.40
CA ASP A 31 5.98 9.35 -41.73
C ASP A 31 5.41 7.94 -41.90
N LYS A 32 5.54 7.07 -40.88
CA LYS A 32 5.08 5.69 -40.97
C LYS A 32 3.59 5.61 -40.71
N THR A 33 2.86 5.04 -41.66
CA THR A 33 1.45 4.69 -41.52
C THR A 33 1.29 3.19 -41.35
N VAL A 34 0.26 2.79 -40.60
CA VAL A 34 -0.12 1.40 -40.38
C VAL A 34 -1.61 1.24 -40.66
N GLU A 35 -1.94 0.13 -41.30
CA GLU A 35 -3.32 -0.31 -41.46
C GLU A 35 -3.69 -1.22 -40.29
N TYR A 36 -4.85 -0.96 -39.70
CA TYR A 36 -5.41 -1.81 -38.66
C TYR A 36 -6.88 -2.09 -38.93
N PHE A 37 -7.30 -3.30 -38.56
CA PHE A 37 -8.70 -3.68 -38.63
C PHE A 37 -9.42 -3.19 -37.36
N CYS A 38 -10.50 -2.42 -37.53
CA CYS A 38 -11.36 -2.00 -36.43
C CYS A 38 -12.50 -3.02 -36.27
N PRO A 39 -12.53 -3.83 -35.19
CA PRO A 39 -13.53 -4.89 -35.02
C PRO A 39 -14.96 -4.35 -34.89
N LEU A 40 -15.12 -3.19 -34.25
CA LEU A 40 -16.41 -2.53 -34.03
C LEU A 40 -17.07 -2.07 -35.34
N MET A 41 -16.27 -1.56 -36.27
CA MET A 41 -16.76 -1.00 -37.54
C MET A 41 -16.59 -1.97 -38.71
N GLN A 42 -16.00 -3.15 -38.48
CA GLN A 42 -15.67 -4.19 -39.47
C GLN A 42 -14.98 -3.64 -40.73
N LYS A 43 -14.11 -2.64 -40.56
CA LYS A 43 -13.40 -1.96 -41.65
C LYS A 43 -11.94 -1.77 -41.29
N THR A 44 -11.09 -1.77 -42.32
CA THR A 44 -9.69 -1.39 -42.23
C THR A 44 -9.54 0.11 -42.29
N TYR A 45 -8.70 0.66 -41.41
CA TYR A 45 -8.36 2.07 -41.36
C TYR A 45 -6.85 2.22 -41.42
N THR A 46 -6.39 3.28 -42.08
CA THR A 46 -4.99 3.65 -42.13
C THR A 46 -4.77 4.82 -41.17
N THR A 47 -3.80 4.70 -40.27
CA THR A 47 -3.44 5.77 -39.32
C THR A 47 -1.93 5.93 -39.23
N HIS A 48 -1.46 7.06 -38.74
CA HIS A 48 -0.05 7.22 -38.41
C HIS A 48 0.33 6.34 -37.22
N LEU A 49 1.46 5.65 -37.32
CA LEU A 49 1.99 4.75 -36.30
C LEU A 49 2.11 5.44 -34.94
N ILE A 50 2.44 6.74 -34.94
CA ILE A 50 2.54 7.56 -33.73
C ILE A 50 1.25 7.53 -32.91
N PHE A 51 0.09 7.71 -33.55
CA PHE A 51 -1.17 7.77 -32.80
C PHE A 51 -1.47 6.45 -32.10
N LEU A 52 -1.20 5.34 -32.79
CA LEU A 52 -1.40 4.00 -32.24
C LEU A 52 -0.45 3.74 -31.07
N VAL A 53 0.83 4.07 -31.22
CA VAL A 53 1.85 3.87 -30.17
C VAL A 53 1.59 4.77 -28.96
N CYS A 54 1.23 6.04 -29.17
CA CYS A 54 0.86 6.96 -28.09
C CYS A 54 -0.37 6.47 -27.32
N MET A 55 -1.40 5.97 -28.02
CA MET A 55 -2.58 5.40 -27.34
C MET A 55 -2.23 4.17 -26.51
N VAL A 56 -1.48 3.21 -27.09
CA VAL A 56 -1.07 2.00 -26.36
C VAL A 56 -0.20 2.35 -25.16
N PHE A 57 0.73 3.30 -25.32
CA PHE A 57 1.59 3.75 -24.23
C PHE A 57 0.79 4.43 -23.11
N ALA A 58 -0.13 5.32 -23.44
CA ALA A 58 -1.00 5.97 -22.47
C ALA A 58 -1.86 4.95 -21.71
N ALA A 59 -2.47 3.99 -22.43
CA ALA A 59 -3.25 2.92 -21.84
C ALA A 59 -2.39 2.05 -20.89
N ALA A 60 -1.17 1.69 -21.29
CA ALA A 60 -0.25 0.93 -20.46
C ALA A 60 0.18 1.70 -19.20
N TYR A 61 0.43 3.00 -19.31
CA TYR A 61 0.82 3.85 -18.18
C TYR A 61 -0.32 3.97 -17.15
N VAL A 62 -1.55 4.20 -17.63
CA VAL A 62 -2.75 4.25 -16.79
C VAL A 62 -3.02 2.90 -16.12
N ALA A 63 -2.90 1.80 -16.87
CA ALA A 63 -3.06 0.45 -16.33
C ALA A 63 -2.01 0.15 -15.24
N GLY A 64 -0.75 0.49 -15.48
CA GLY A 64 0.33 0.35 -14.49
C GLY A 64 0.04 1.13 -13.21
N TYR A 65 -0.40 2.39 -13.34
CA TYR A 65 -0.79 3.22 -12.20
C TYR A 65 -1.95 2.62 -11.40
N ALA A 66 -2.99 2.13 -12.10
CA ALA A 66 -4.15 1.51 -11.46
C ALA A 66 -3.75 0.27 -10.66
N VAL A 67 -2.93 -0.61 -11.24
CA VAL A 67 -2.42 -1.82 -10.56
C VAL A 67 -1.62 -1.44 -9.32
N CYS A 68 -0.66 -0.52 -9.43
CA CYS A 68 0.12 -0.06 -8.28
C CYS A 68 -0.74 0.54 -7.16
N SER A 69 -1.78 1.29 -7.53
CA SER A 69 -2.71 1.90 -6.57
C SER A 69 -3.50 0.85 -5.79
N ILE A 70 -3.97 -0.21 -6.45
CA ILE A 70 -4.66 -1.34 -5.81
C ILE A 70 -3.72 -2.03 -4.80
N PHE A 71 -2.47 -2.27 -5.18
CA PHE A 71 -1.49 -2.88 -4.26
C PHE A 71 -1.21 -2.00 -3.04
N LYS A 72 -1.10 -0.68 -3.25
CA LYS A 72 -0.90 0.28 -2.16
C LYS A 72 -2.08 0.30 -1.19
N GLN A 73 -3.32 0.29 -1.70
CA GLN A 73 -4.51 0.20 -0.86
C GLN A 73 -4.52 -1.08 -0.03
N LYS A 74 -4.30 -2.24 -0.65
CA LYS A 74 -4.23 -3.52 0.07
C LYS A 74 -3.17 -3.54 1.17
N LEU A 75 -2.02 -2.91 0.93
CA LEU A 75 -0.96 -2.80 1.94
C LEU A 75 -1.38 -1.86 3.08
N SER A 76 -2.00 -0.73 2.76
CA SER A 76 -2.55 0.20 3.75
C SER A 76 -3.61 -0.46 4.64
N ASP A 77 -4.51 -1.25 4.06
CA ASP A 77 -5.55 -1.98 4.80
C ASP A 77 -4.92 -2.99 5.76
N LYS A 78 -3.89 -3.71 5.30
CA LYS A 78 -3.12 -4.63 6.16
C LYS A 78 -2.45 -3.87 7.31
N CYS A 79 -1.77 -2.76 7.03
CA CYS A 79 -1.14 -1.95 8.08
C CYS A 79 -2.15 -1.46 9.11
N SER A 80 -3.31 -0.94 8.67
CA SER A 80 -4.38 -0.51 9.58
C SER A 80 -4.93 -1.67 10.42
N ALA A 81 -5.08 -2.85 9.83
CA ALA A 81 -5.51 -4.03 10.58
C ALA A 81 -4.49 -4.46 11.63
N TYR A 82 -3.19 -4.38 11.31
CA TYR A 82 -2.11 -4.64 12.27
C TYR A 82 -2.10 -3.63 13.41
N GLU A 83 -2.27 -2.35 13.11
CA GLU A 83 -2.32 -1.27 14.11
C GLU A 83 -3.49 -1.47 15.07
N LYS A 84 -4.71 -1.71 14.55
CA LYS A 84 -5.89 -2.04 15.38
C LYS A 84 -5.68 -3.27 16.24
N ARG A 85 -5.05 -4.31 15.71
CA ARG A 85 -4.74 -5.52 16.49
C ARG A 85 -3.77 -5.21 17.62
N HIS A 86 -2.77 -4.37 17.36
CA HIS A 86 -1.78 -3.97 18.36
C HIS A 86 -2.40 -3.13 19.47
N GLU A 87 -3.31 -2.21 19.11
CA GLU A 87 -4.09 -1.42 20.04
C GLU A 87 -4.97 -2.31 20.93
N ASN A 88 -5.72 -3.26 20.34
CA ASN A 88 -6.54 -4.20 21.11
C ASN A 88 -5.73 -5.05 22.10
N ILE A 89 -4.54 -5.51 21.69
CA ILE A 89 -3.63 -6.25 22.58
C ILE A 89 -3.15 -5.35 23.73
N SER A 90 -2.82 -4.08 23.43
CA SER A 90 -2.42 -3.11 24.45
C SER A 90 -3.52 -2.89 25.49
N VAL A 91 -4.76 -2.70 25.04
CA VAL A 91 -5.92 -2.50 25.93
C VAL A 91 -6.20 -3.74 26.78
N ALA A 92 -6.09 -4.94 26.19
CA ALA A 92 -6.24 -6.20 26.94
C ALA A 92 -5.19 -6.34 28.04
N ASN A 93 -3.93 -6.02 27.76
CA ASN A 93 -2.84 -6.05 28.74
C ASN A 93 -3.07 -5.05 29.89
N GLU A 94 -3.57 -3.84 29.60
CA GLU A 94 -3.91 -2.86 30.64
C GLU A 94 -5.06 -3.35 31.54
N SER A 95 -6.11 -3.94 30.93
CA SER A 95 -7.23 -4.55 31.65
C SER A 95 -6.75 -5.66 32.59
N ASP A 96 -5.91 -6.56 32.09
CA ASP A 96 -5.39 -7.68 32.88
C ASP A 96 -4.50 -7.19 34.03
N LYS A 97 -3.69 -6.17 33.80
CA LYS A 97 -2.88 -5.53 34.85
C LYS A 97 -3.76 -4.89 35.94
N ALA A 98 -4.84 -4.21 35.57
CA ALA A 98 -5.79 -3.64 36.53
C ALA A 98 -6.52 -4.72 37.36
N ARG A 99 -6.87 -5.85 36.72
CA ARG A 99 -7.43 -7.02 37.41
C ARG A 99 -6.46 -7.65 38.40
N ILE A 100 -5.18 -7.76 38.05
CA ILE A 100 -4.14 -8.29 38.95
C ILE A 100 -4.02 -7.38 40.19
N GLN A 101 -3.92 -6.06 40.00
CA GLN A 101 -3.81 -5.12 41.12
C GLN A 101 -5.02 -5.18 42.06
N THR A 102 -6.23 -5.33 41.51
CA THR A 102 -7.43 -5.47 42.35
C THR A 102 -7.48 -6.80 43.10
N LEU A 103 -6.94 -7.87 42.52
CA LEU A 103 -6.81 -9.15 43.22
C LEU A 103 -5.75 -9.09 44.33
N GLU A 104 -4.61 -8.45 44.09
CA GLU A 104 -3.56 -8.23 45.10
C GLU A 104 -4.09 -7.43 46.29
N ALA A 105 -4.79 -6.32 46.04
CA ALA A 105 -5.40 -5.51 47.11
C ALA A 105 -6.41 -6.32 47.93
N LYS A 106 -7.23 -7.17 47.29
CA LYS A 106 -8.16 -8.05 48.00
C LYS A 106 -7.44 -9.07 48.88
N ILE A 107 -6.36 -9.66 48.39
CA ILE A 107 -5.54 -10.60 49.17
C ILE A 107 -4.97 -9.88 50.40
N GLU A 108 -4.38 -8.69 50.22
CA GLU A 108 -3.80 -7.91 51.31
C GLU A 108 -4.85 -7.56 52.39
N THR A 109 -6.06 -7.16 51.97
CA THR A 109 -7.15 -6.91 52.92
C THR A 109 -7.60 -8.16 53.67
N LEU A 110 -7.64 -9.32 53.00
CA LEU A 110 -7.99 -10.60 53.63
C LEU A 110 -6.90 -11.07 54.59
N GLU A 111 -5.62 -10.89 54.24
CA GLU A 111 -4.50 -11.18 55.14
C GLU A 111 -4.53 -10.29 56.38
N ALA A 112 -4.78 -8.99 56.22
CA ALA A 112 -4.93 -8.07 57.34
C ALA A 112 -6.12 -8.43 58.25
N ALA A 113 -7.26 -8.83 57.66
CA ALA A 113 -8.43 -9.30 58.41
C ALA A 113 -8.15 -10.61 59.16
N LEU A 114 -7.46 -11.56 58.53
CA LEU A 114 -7.06 -12.83 59.14
C LEU A 114 -6.11 -12.59 60.32
N LYS A 115 -5.13 -11.71 60.15
CA LYS A 115 -4.15 -11.37 61.19
C LYS A 115 -4.82 -10.70 62.38
N ASN A 116 -5.72 -9.75 62.15
CA ASN A 116 -6.54 -9.14 63.20
C ASN A 116 -7.44 -10.15 63.92
N ALA A 117 -7.97 -11.16 63.22
CA ALA A 117 -8.80 -12.21 63.83
C ALA A 117 -7.96 -13.22 64.65
N LEU A 118 -6.69 -13.42 64.28
CA LEU A 118 -5.74 -14.23 65.03
C LEU A 118 -5.18 -13.49 66.26
N ASP A 119 -4.94 -12.18 66.15
CA ASP A 119 -4.42 -11.35 67.25
C ASP A 119 -5.51 -10.96 68.28
N ASN A 120 -6.80 -11.02 67.93
CA ASN A 120 -7.93 -10.83 68.85
C ASN A 120 -8.50 -12.15 69.42
N LYS A 121 -7.70 -13.21 69.45
CA LYS A 121 -7.98 -14.44 70.21
C LYS A 121 -7.25 -14.41 71.55
#